data_AF-A0A139DAR0-F1
#
_entry.id   AF-A0A139DAR0-F1
#
_cell.length_a   1.000
_cell.length_b   1.000
_cell.length_c   1.000
_cell.angle_alpha   90.00
_cell.angle_beta   90.00
_cell.angle_gamma   90.00
#
_symmetry.space_group_name_H-M   'P 1'
#
loop_
_entity.id
_entity.type
_entity.pdbx_description
1 polymer ?
#
loop_
_entity_poly.entity_id
_entity_poly.type
_entity_poly.pdbx_seq_one_letter_code
_entity_poly.pdbx_strand_id
1 'polypeptide(L)'
;FMSNQVQVTYELPMAEVVLDFFDRIKSASRGFASLDYQFVRFQTAKLVRLDVLINGDRVDALALIVHKDQAHYKGRQLIDKMKELIPRQMFDIAIQAAIGNQVVARVTVKALRKNVTAKCYGGDVSRKKKLLQKQKEGKKRMKQLGNVEVPQEAFLAVLKVDN
;
A
#
# COMPACT_ATOMS: atom_id res chain seq x y z
N PHE A 1 -0.91 -4.96 -49.82
CA PHE A 1 -1.35 -5.00 -48.41
C PHE A 1 -0.95 -6.36 -47.85
N MET A 2 0.04 -6.41 -46.94
CA MET A 2 0.57 -7.68 -46.41
C MET A 2 -0.47 -8.33 -45.49
N SER A 3 -0.89 -9.55 -45.81
CA SER A 3 -2.07 -10.25 -45.28
C SER A 3 -2.03 -10.62 -43.78
N ASN A 4 -0.94 -10.34 -43.06
CA ASN A 4 -0.73 -10.79 -41.68
C ASN A 4 -0.57 -9.65 -40.66
N GLN A 5 -0.78 -8.39 -41.05
CA GLN A 5 -0.71 -7.24 -40.15
C GLN A 5 -2.13 -6.79 -39.75
N VAL A 6 -2.34 -6.58 -38.44
CA VAL A 6 -3.61 -6.10 -37.89
C VAL A 6 -3.36 -4.76 -37.21
N GLN A 7 -4.13 -3.74 -37.60
CA GLN A 7 -4.14 -2.44 -36.94
C GLN A 7 -5.35 -2.36 -36.02
N VAL A 8 -5.14 -1.93 -34.78
CA VAL A 8 -6.22 -1.77 -33.80
C VAL A 8 -6.14 -0.37 -33.20
N THR A 9 -7.28 0.30 -33.10
CA THR A 9 -7.39 1.66 -32.57
C THR A 9 -8.36 1.67 -31.40
N TYR A 10 -7.90 2.19 -30.26
CA TYR A 10 -8.70 2.33 -29.04
C TYR A 10 -8.52 3.73 -28.44
N GLU A 11 -9.58 4.22 -27.81
CA GLU A 11 -9.49 5.36 -26.90
C GLU A 11 -9.27 4.82 -25.47
N LEU A 12 -8.14 5.17 -24.85
CA LEU A 12 -7.76 4.71 -23.51
C LEU A 12 -7.38 5.90 -22.61
N PRO A 13 -7.58 5.81 -21.28
CA PRO A 13 -7.09 6.82 -20.35
C PRO A 13 -5.56 6.88 -20.39
N MET A 14 -5.01 8.07 -20.62
CA MET A 14 -3.55 8.27 -20.72
C MET A 14 -2.79 7.80 -19.47
N ALA A 15 -3.41 7.90 -18.28
CA ALA A 15 -2.83 7.42 -17.04
C ALA A 15 -2.57 5.90 -17.01
N GLU A 16 -3.40 5.11 -17.69
CA GLU A 16 -3.21 3.64 -17.76
C GLU A 16 -2.11 3.27 -18.75
N VAL A 17 -1.94 4.07 -19.83
CA VAL A 17 -0.90 3.84 -20.84
C VAL A 17 0.51 4.01 -20.25
N VAL A 18 0.70 4.98 -19.36
CA VAL A 18 2.01 5.33 -18.80
C VAL A 18 2.53 4.32 -17.77
N LEU A 19 1.65 3.66 -17.01
CA LEU A 19 2.06 2.88 -15.84
C LEU A 19 2.58 1.47 -16.15
N ASP A 20 1.95 0.73 -17.08
CA ASP A 20 2.34 -0.67 -17.35
C ASP A 20 1.83 -1.22 -18.71
N PHE A 21 1.23 -0.36 -19.56
CA PHE A 21 0.58 -0.84 -20.78
C PHE A 21 1.58 -1.34 -21.82
N PHE A 22 2.73 -0.68 -21.92
CA PHE A 22 3.78 -1.03 -22.89
C PHE A 22 4.35 -2.43 -22.65
N ASP A 23 4.72 -2.72 -21.40
CA ASP A 23 5.30 -4.01 -21.03
C ASP A 23 4.27 -5.14 -21.19
N ARG A 24 3.01 -4.90 -20.83
CA ARG A 24 1.92 -5.87 -21.05
C ARG A 24 1.68 -6.18 -22.52
N ILE A 25 1.67 -5.16 -23.40
CA ILE A 25 1.49 -5.38 -24.85
C ILE A 25 2.66 -6.15 -25.41
N LYS A 26 3.90 -5.79 -25.04
CA LYS A 26 5.09 -6.50 -25.51
C LYS A 26 5.09 -7.95 -25.04
N SER A 27 4.72 -8.21 -23.79
CA SER A 27 4.60 -9.58 -23.26
C SER A 27 3.51 -10.38 -23.98
N ALA A 28 2.29 -9.84 -24.08
CA ALA A 28 1.14 -10.52 -24.71
C ALA A 28 1.37 -10.83 -26.20
N SER A 29 2.06 -9.93 -26.91
CA SER A 29 2.39 -10.09 -28.33
C SER A 29 3.71 -10.80 -28.58
N ARG A 30 4.44 -11.26 -27.54
CA ARG A 30 5.81 -11.79 -27.67
C ARG A 30 6.76 -10.83 -28.42
N GLY A 31 6.57 -9.53 -28.25
CA GLY A 31 7.39 -8.46 -28.81
C GLY A 31 6.93 -7.92 -30.17
N PHE A 32 5.98 -8.57 -30.84
CA PHE A 32 5.57 -8.22 -32.21
C PHE A 32 4.70 -6.95 -32.29
N ALA A 33 3.97 -6.58 -31.24
CA ALA A 33 3.13 -5.39 -31.26
C ALA A 33 3.95 -4.11 -31.06
N SER A 34 3.64 -3.08 -31.83
CA SER A 34 4.06 -1.70 -31.62
C SER A 34 2.87 -0.88 -31.12
N LEU A 35 3.15 0.23 -30.43
CA LEU A 35 2.16 1.13 -29.89
C LEU A 35 2.54 2.56 -30.28
N ASP A 36 1.58 3.26 -30.86
CA ASP A 36 1.61 4.69 -31.09
C ASP A 36 0.39 5.32 -30.40
N TYR A 37 0.59 6.45 -29.72
CA TYR A 37 -0.49 7.14 -29.01
C TYR A 37 -0.39 8.64 -29.21
N GLN A 38 -1.55 9.26 -29.38
CA GLN A 38 -1.69 10.71 -29.46
C GLN A 38 -2.73 11.18 -28.45
N PHE A 39 -2.50 12.35 -27.85
CA PHE A 39 -3.48 12.98 -26.99
C PHE A 39 -4.66 13.47 -27.82
N VAL A 40 -5.88 13.02 -27.48
CA VAL A 40 -7.10 13.40 -28.21
C VAL A 40 -7.87 14.50 -27.49
N ARG A 41 -8.24 14.27 -26.23
CA ARG A 41 -9.08 15.18 -25.44
C ARG A 41 -9.01 14.87 -23.94
N PHE A 42 -9.41 15.83 -23.12
CA PHE A 42 -9.79 15.57 -21.73
C PHE A 42 -11.24 15.05 -21.68
N GLN A 43 -11.48 14.05 -20.83
CA GLN A 43 -12.81 13.49 -20.62
C GLN A 43 -13.08 13.36 -19.13
N THR A 44 -14.31 13.70 -18.72
CA THR A 44 -14.76 13.53 -17.34
C THR A 44 -14.85 12.05 -16.98
N ALA A 45 -14.19 11.68 -15.88
CA ALA A 45 -14.21 10.33 -15.31
C ALA A 45 -14.49 10.39 -13.80
N LYS A 46 -14.99 9.30 -13.21
CA LYS A 46 -15.25 9.19 -11.77
C LYS A 46 -13.96 8.88 -11.02
N LEU A 47 -13.12 9.91 -10.86
CA LEU A 47 -11.85 9.79 -10.16
C LEU A 47 -11.98 10.15 -8.68
N VAL A 48 -11.22 9.46 -7.84
CA VAL A 48 -11.11 9.71 -6.40
C VAL A 48 -9.65 9.78 -6.00
N ARG A 49 -9.36 10.64 -5.02
CA ARG A 49 -8.04 10.71 -4.39
C ARG A 49 -7.96 9.66 -3.28
N LEU A 50 -6.98 8.77 -3.38
CA LEU A 50 -6.67 7.75 -2.42
C LEU A 50 -5.46 8.21 -1.60
N ASP A 51 -5.72 8.48 -0.33
CA ASP A 51 -4.71 8.91 0.65
C ASP A 51 -4.23 7.71 1.46
N VAL A 52 -2.95 7.74 1.84
CA VAL A 52 -2.36 6.75 2.74
C VAL A 52 -2.13 7.38 4.11
N LEU A 53 -2.59 6.71 5.16
CA LEU A 53 -2.42 7.13 6.54
C LEU A 53 -1.61 6.10 7.31
N ILE A 54 -0.62 6.56 8.05
CA ILE A 54 0.20 5.74 8.95
C ILE A 54 -0.03 6.26 10.36
N ASN A 55 -0.58 5.41 11.23
CA ASN A 55 -1.02 5.77 12.59
C ASN A 55 -1.97 6.98 12.69
N GLY A 56 -2.62 7.35 11.58
CA GLY A 56 -3.52 8.50 11.49
C GLY A 56 -2.90 9.71 10.79
N ASP A 57 -1.58 9.71 10.60
CA ASP A 57 -0.87 10.77 9.90
C ASP A 57 -0.90 10.51 8.39
N ARG A 58 -1.32 11.50 7.61
CA ARG A 58 -1.35 11.41 6.14
C ARG A 58 0.06 11.52 5.58
N VAL A 59 0.37 10.63 4.64
CA VAL A 59 1.63 10.65 3.87
C VAL A 59 1.30 11.06 2.44
N ASP A 60 1.37 12.37 2.16
CA ASP A 60 0.96 12.94 0.87
C ASP A 60 1.78 12.40 -0.32
N ALA A 61 3.04 12.03 -0.09
CA ALA A 61 3.91 11.46 -1.10
C ALA A 61 3.44 10.09 -1.64
N LEU A 62 2.51 9.42 -0.97
CA LEU A 62 1.90 8.15 -1.40
C LEU A 62 0.47 8.31 -1.90
N ALA A 63 -0.04 9.54 -2.02
CA ALA A 63 -1.38 9.78 -2.51
C ALA A 63 -1.49 9.48 -4.01
N LEU A 64 -2.59 8.82 -4.41
CA LEU A 64 -2.84 8.41 -5.79
C LEU A 64 -4.22 8.86 -6.25
N ILE A 65 -4.37 9.18 -7.53
CA ILE A 65 -5.69 9.41 -8.14
C ILE A 65 -6.07 8.16 -8.90
N VAL A 66 -7.21 7.56 -8.55
CA VAL A 66 -7.68 6.29 -9.12
C VAL A 66 -9.16 6.39 -9.50
N HIS A 67 -9.61 5.52 -10.39
CA HIS A 67 -11.04 5.39 -10.67
C HIS A 67 -11.78 4.86 -9.43
N LYS A 68 -12.97 5.40 -9.15
CA LYS A 68 -13.77 5.07 -7.94
C LYS A 68 -13.96 3.56 -7.76
N ASP A 69 -14.25 2.85 -8.84
CA ASP A 69 -14.53 1.41 -8.81
C ASP A 69 -13.28 0.57 -8.49
N GLN A 70 -12.09 1.07 -8.83
CA GLN A 70 -10.81 0.40 -8.55
C GLN A 70 -10.20 0.79 -7.20
N ALA A 71 -10.75 1.81 -6.54
CA ALA A 71 -10.14 2.41 -5.36
C ALA A 71 -9.98 1.42 -4.19
N HIS A 72 -10.95 0.52 -3.99
CA HIS A 72 -10.85 -0.54 -2.98
C HIS A 72 -9.72 -1.53 -3.27
N TYR A 73 -9.63 -1.99 -4.51
CA TYR A 73 -8.64 -2.96 -4.93
C TYR A 73 -7.23 -2.37 -4.87
N LYS A 74 -6.99 -1.24 -5.54
CA LYS A 74 -5.68 -0.56 -5.53
C LYS A 74 -5.28 -0.11 -4.13
N GLY A 75 -6.22 0.41 -3.35
CA GLY A 75 -5.98 0.79 -1.96
C GLY A 75 -5.52 -0.40 -1.11
N ARG A 76 -6.13 -1.57 -1.28
CA ARG A 76 -5.74 -2.78 -0.56
C ARG A 76 -4.34 -3.27 -0.98
N GLN A 77 -4.09 -3.33 -2.28
CA GLN A 77 -2.81 -3.77 -2.84
C GLN A 77 -1.65 -2.88 -2.36
N LEU A 78 -1.87 -1.56 -2.33
CA LEU A 78 -0.88 -0.60 -1.86
C LEU A 78 -0.54 -0.81 -0.38
N ILE A 79 -1.55 -0.92 0.51
CA ILE A 79 -1.28 -1.06 1.94
C ILE A 79 -0.70 -2.43 2.32
N ASP A 80 -1.02 -3.49 1.55
CA ASP A 80 -0.44 -4.82 1.74
C ASP A 80 1.05 -4.81 1.34
N LYS A 81 1.43 -4.18 0.22
CA LYS A 81 2.85 -3.98 -0.15
C LYS A 81 3.59 -3.11 0.89
N MET A 82 2.98 -2.03 1.35
CA MET A 82 3.53 -1.17 2.41
C MET A 82 3.82 -1.94 3.72
N LYS A 83 2.97 -2.89 4.08
CA LYS A 83 3.14 -3.71 5.29
C LYS A 83 4.40 -4.58 5.23
N GLU A 84 4.81 -5.02 4.04
CA GLU A 84 6.02 -5.83 3.85
C GLU A 84 7.30 -4.99 4.01
N LEU A 85 7.22 -3.72 3.61
CA LEU A 85 8.36 -2.80 3.56
C LEU A 85 8.59 -2.08 4.90
N ILE A 86 7.53 -1.84 5.67
CA ILE A 86 7.63 -1.18 6.97
C ILE A 86 8.17 -2.17 8.02
N PRO A 87 9.31 -1.88 8.65
CA PRO A 87 9.88 -2.75 9.67
C PRO A 87 8.97 -2.81 10.91
N ARG A 88 8.92 -3.99 11.54
CA ARG A 88 8.14 -4.19 12.77
C ARG A 88 8.78 -3.43 13.92
N GLN A 89 7.98 -2.64 14.64
CA GLN A 89 8.40 -1.91 15.83
C GLN A 89 7.85 -2.55 17.12
N MET A 90 8.16 -1.99 18.29
CA MET A 90 7.68 -2.52 19.59
C MET A 90 6.18 -2.24 19.85
N PHE A 91 5.52 -1.47 18.99
CA PHE A 91 4.08 -1.19 19.00
C PHE A 91 3.45 -1.54 17.65
N ASP A 92 2.12 -1.63 17.63
CA ASP A 92 1.37 -1.94 16.41
C ASP A 92 1.28 -0.67 15.55
N ILE A 93 1.69 -0.79 14.28
CA ILE A 93 1.62 0.30 13.30
C ILE A 93 0.38 0.06 12.43
N ALA A 94 -0.56 0.99 12.43
CA ALA A 94 -1.73 0.93 11.56
C ALA A 94 -1.44 1.63 10.24
N ILE A 95 -1.62 0.93 9.13
CA ILE A 95 -1.53 1.48 7.77
C ILE A 95 -2.94 1.45 7.18
N GLN A 96 -3.39 2.58 6.66
CA GLN A 96 -4.75 2.75 6.15
C GLN A 96 -4.71 3.42 4.78
N ALA A 97 -5.58 2.97 3.89
CA ALA A 97 -5.93 3.71 2.68
C ALA A 97 -7.29 4.36 2.90
N ALA A 98 -7.43 5.63 2.58
CA ALA A 98 -8.67 6.38 2.74
C ALA A 98 -9.01 7.20 1.50
N ILE A 99 -10.30 7.42 1.28
CA ILE A 99 -10.81 8.39 0.32
C ILE A 99 -11.44 9.50 1.15
N GLY A 100 -10.76 10.65 1.24
CA GLY A 100 -11.15 11.72 2.15
C GLY A 100 -11.14 11.26 3.61
N ASN A 101 -12.33 11.08 4.20
CA ASN A 101 -12.52 10.63 5.58
C ASN A 101 -12.88 9.14 5.70
N GLN A 102 -13.24 8.49 4.60
CA GLN A 102 -13.64 7.09 4.61
C GLN A 102 -12.41 6.18 4.46
N VAL A 103 -12.16 5.33 5.47
CA VAL A 103 -11.12 4.30 5.38
C VAL A 103 -11.62 3.16 4.49
N VAL A 104 -10.93 2.96 3.37
CA VAL A 104 -11.26 1.98 2.33
C VAL A 104 -10.64 0.62 2.66
N ALA A 105 -9.40 0.64 3.15
CA ALA A 105 -8.67 -0.56 3.52
C ALA A 105 -7.75 -0.27 4.71
N ARG A 106 -7.58 -1.28 5.57
CA ARG A 106 -6.70 -1.21 6.76
C ARG A 106 -5.88 -2.47 6.92
N VAL A 107 -4.61 -2.27 7.22
CA VAL A 107 -3.65 -3.32 7.56
C VAL A 107 -2.88 -2.89 8.81
N THR A 108 -2.34 -3.85 9.56
CA THR A 108 -1.57 -3.54 10.77
C THR A 108 -0.30 -4.37 10.80
N VAL A 109 0.84 -3.70 10.87
CA VAL A 109 2.13 -4.32 11.12
C VAL A 109 2.20 -4.64 12.61
N LYS A 110 2.28 -5.93 12.94
CA LYS A 110 2.22 -6.41 14.32
C LYS A 110 3.48 -6.04 15.09
N ALA A 111 3.29 -5.59 16.32
CA ALA A 111 4.37 -5.28 17.23
C ALA A 111 5.29 -6.48 17.48
N LEU A 112 6.57 -6.21 17.64
CA LEU A 112 7.52 -7.13 18.27
C LEU A 112 7.17 -7.29 19.75
N ARG A 113 7.37 -8.50 20.29
CA ARG A 113 7.05 -8.79 21.68
C ARG A 113 8.16 -9.62 22.31
N LYS A 114 8.78 -9.07 23.35
CA LYS A 114 9.63 -9.84 24.25
C LYS A 114 8.78 -10.80 25.07
N ASN A 115 9.20 -12.06 25.18
CA ASN A 115 8.58 -13.03 26.09
C ASN A 115 8.96 -12.69 27.55
N VAL A 116 8.16 -11.82 28.18
CA VAL A 116 8.40 -11.36 29.56
C VAL A 116 8.16 -12.44 30.61
N THR A 117 7.41 -13.49 30.28
CA THR A 117 7.04 -14.59 31.19
C THR A 117 7.98 -15.78 31.14
N ALA A 118 9.03 -15.75 30.30
CA ALA A 118 9.92 -16.89 30.09
C ALA A 118 10.60 -17.41 31.37
N LYS A 119 10.88 -16.52 32.34
CA LYS A 119 11.51 -16.88 33.64
C LYS A 119 10.48 -17.14 34.77
N CYS A 120 9.19 -17.18 34.46
CA CYS A 120 8.12 -17.43 35.44
C CYS A 120 7.78 -18.92 35.49
N TYR A 121 8.60 -19.70 36.20
CA TYR A 121 8.46 -21.16 36.33
C TYR A 121 7.37 -21.59 37.33
N GLY A 122 6.88 -20.66 38.17
CA GLY A 122 5.85 -20.93 39.18
C GLY A 122 4.40 -20.73 38.70
N GLY A 123 3.46 -21.22 39.52
CA GLY A 123 2.01 -21.06 39.34
C GLY A 123 1.46 -19.67 39.71
N ASP A 124 2.30 -18.76 40.23
CA ASP A 124 1.86 -17.41 40.62
C ASP A 124 1.44 -16.57 39.40
N VAL A 125 0.13 -16.45 39.25
CA VAL A 125 -0.53 -15.65 38.21
C VAL A 125 -0.29 -14.15 38.43
N SER A 126 -0.11 -13.69 39.68
CA SER A 126 0.07 -12.26 39.98
C SER A 126 1.36 -11.71 39.35
N ARG A 127 2.47 -12.47 39.45
CA ARG A 127 3.76 -12.09 38.87
C ARG A 127 3.70 -12.02 37.34
N LYS A 128 3.03 -12.98 36.69
CA LYS A 128 2.81 -12.97 35.24
C LYS A 128 1.99 -11.74 34.82
N LYS A 129 0.88 -11.46 35.52
CA LYS A 129 0.03 -10.28 35.26
C LYS A 129 0.81 -8.97 35.41
N LYS A 130 1.61 -8.82 36.46
CA LYS A 130 2.42 -7.60 36.69
C LYS A 130 3.39 -7.32 35.54
N LEU A 131 4.06 -8.33 35.01
CA LEU A 131 4.98 -8.19 33.87
C LEU A 131 4.25 -7.86 32.57
N LEU A 132 3.10 -8.47 32.34
CA LEU A 132 2.24 -8.19 31.18
C LEU A 132 1.70 -6.76 31.21
N GLN A 133 1.29 -6.27 32.39
CA GLN A 133 0.80 -4.91 32.58
C GLN A 133 1.90 -3.89 32.25
N LYS A 134 3.12 -4.07 32.79
CA LYS A 134 4.29 -3.24 32.47
C LYS A 134 4.60 -3.23 30.98
N GLN A 135 4.52 -4.39 30.32
CA GLN A 135 4.72 -4.46 28.87
C GLN A 135 3.64 -3.69 28.10
N LYS A 136 2.38 -3.81 28.50
CA LYS A 136 1.25 -3.10 27.86
C LYS A 136 1.39 -1.58 27.97
N GLU A 137 1.73 -1.09 29.16
CA GLU A 137 1.96 0.34 29.43
C GLU A 137 3.16 0.88 28.63
N GLY A 138 4.27 0.15 28.63
CA GLY A 138 5.45 0.50 27.82
C GLY A 138 5.10 0.62 26.33
N LYS A 139 4.35 -0.35 25.78
CA LYS A 139 3.89 -0.30 24.38
C LYS A 139 2.94 0.87 24.10
N LYS A 140 2.04 1.19 25.03
CA LYS A 140 1.13 2.34 24.90
C LYS A 140 1.90 3.66 24.84
N ARG A 141 2.91 3.82 25.72
CA ARG A 141 3.78 5.00 25.74
C ARG A 141 4.61 5.11 24.45
N MET A 142 5.19 4.00 23.99
CA MET A 142 5.93 3.97 22.72
C MET A 142 5.05 4.34 21.53
N LYS A 143 3.78 3.91 21.50
CA LYS A 143 2.86 4.26 20.42
C LYS A 143 2.52 5.75 20.36
N GLN A 144 2.43 6.42 21.52
CA GLN A 144 2.10 7.86 21.57
C GLN A 144 3.25 8.76 21.13
N LEU A 145 4.49 8.35 21.40
CA LEU A 145 5.70 9.13 21.11
C LEU A 145 6.43 8.63 19.84
N GLY A 146 6.03 7.48 19.31
CA GLY A 146 6.71 6.81 18.21
C GLY A 146 6.34 7.42 16.87
N ASN A 147 7.30 8.09 16.23
CA ASN A 147 7.21 8.41 14.83
C ASN A 147 7.59 7.19 13.99
N VAL A 148 6.87 6.94 12.90
CA VAL A 148 7.17 5.86 11.96
C VAL A 148 7.79 6.49 10.74
N GLU A 149 9.11 6.41 10.63
CA GLU A 149 9.83 6.83 9.44
C GLU A 149 9.58 5.82 8.31
N VAL A 150 9.15 6.33 7.16
CA VAL A 150 8.92 5.50 5.97
C VAL A 150 10.21 5.46 5.17
N PRO A 151 10.84 4.29 4.97
CA PRO A 151 12.09 4.19 4.23
C PRO A 151 11.88 4.58 2.76
N GLN A 152 12.92 5.14 2.13
CA GLN A 152 12.88 5.58 0.73
C GLN A 152 12.54 4.43 -0.24
N GLU A 153 13.03 3.23 0.07
CA GLU A 153 12.74 2.00 -0.68
C GLU A 153 11.24 1.70 -0.75
N ALA A 154 10.49 2.03 0.31
CA ALA A 154 9.07 1.79 0.34
C ALA A 154 8.33 2.64 -0.71
N PHE A 155 8.79 3.87 -0.95
CA PHE A 155 8.22 4.74 -1.99
C PHE A 155 8.44 4.18 -3.39
N LEU A 156 9.66 3.72 -3.69
CA LEU A 156 9.99 3.15 -5.01
C LEU A 156 9.25 1.84 -5.28
N ALA A 157 9.05 1.01 -4.25
CA ALA A 157 8.32 -0.23 -4.38
C ALA A 157 6.81 -0.01 -4.62
N VAL A 158 6.23 1.06 -4.06
CA VAL A 158 4.83 1.42 -4.32
C VAL A 158 4.61 1.86 -5.78
N LEU A 159 5.59 2.52 -6.40
CA LEU A 159 5.51 2.85 -7.83
C LEU A 159 5.54 1.60 -8.75
N LYS A 160 6.09 0.48 -8.26
CA LYS A 160 6.13 -0.81 -8.96
C LYS A 160 4.93 -1.71 -8.64
N VAL A 161 3.86 -1.17 -8.02
CA VAL A 161 2.75 -1.98 -7.52
C VAL A 161 2.01 -2.74 -8.63
N ASP A 162 2.05 -2.25 -9.87
CA ASP A 162 1.28 -2.82 -10.99
C ASP A 162 2.03 -3.93 -11.79
N ASN A 163 3.25 -4.31 -11.39
CA ASN A 163 3.95 -5.54 -11.88
C ASN A 163 3.50 -6.82 -11.17
#